data_AF-A0AAU3MXM1-F1
#
_entry.id   AF-A0AAU3MXM1-F1
#
_cell.length_a   1.000
_cell.length_b   1.000
_cell.length_c   1.000
_cell.angle_alpha   90.00
_cell.angle_beta   90.00
_cell.angle_gamma   90.00
#
_symmetry.space_group_name_H-M   'P 1'
#
loop_
_entity.id
_entity.type
_entity.pdbx_description
1 polymer ?
#
loop_
_entity_poly.entity_id
_entity_poly.type
_entity_poly.pdbx_seq_one_letter_code
_entity_poly.pdbx_strand_id
1 'polypeptide(L)'
;MDEPGARYEIRYTWTAPAWLALALAVLIGVGFVPGAEPPGNDHIELIFTPYVVLVLPAAALRRTAVHIGPRGITLGGLLIFRRPEFLPWPEIVSVTFWDGMRGPGRFRHSELEVRHRRGVPPPQPATSPALRELDAYLSTHVDPAFVESFRGTKGSTRSMALCKVDPGRLERAVRAFAPQVHVFGDVGRP
;
A
#
# COMPACT_ATOMS: atom_id res chain seq x y z
N MET A 1 11.66 -20.96 -11.18
CA MET A 1 10.28 -21.29 -10.76
C MET A 1 10.29 -21.27 -9.24
N ASP A 2 9.67 -20.27 -8.62
CA ASP A 2 9.56 -20.21 -7.16
C ASP A 2 8.46 -21.20 -6.73
N GLU A 3 8.78 -22.10 -5.80
CA GLU A 3 7.86 -23.12 -5.30
C GLU A 3 6.59 -22.48 -4.70
N PRO A 4 5.38 -23.04 -4.97
CA PRO A 4 4.16 -22.63 -4.30
C PRO A 4 4.24 -23.03 -2.82
N GLY A 5 4.68 -22.07 -1.99
CA GLY A 5 4.95 -22.28 -0.56
C GLY A 5 6.13 -21.45 -0.06
N ALA A 6 6.98 -20.95 -0.97
CA ALA A 6 8.05 -20.03 -0.63
C ALA A 6 7.48 -18.62 -0.36
N ARG A 7 7.92 -18.03 0.76
CA ARG A 7 7.61 -16.66 1.21
C ARG A 7 7.59 -15.67 0.03
N TYR A 8 6.60 -14.78 -0.01
CA TYR A 8 6.49 -13.76 -1.04
C TYR A 8 6.88 -12.38 -0.48
N GLU A 9 7.82 -11.71 -1.14
CA GLU A 9 8.30 -10.40 -0.72
C GLU A 9 8.14 -9.37 -1.84
N ILE A 10 7.58 -8.22 -1.47
CA ILE A 10 7.53 -7.03 -2.31
C ILE A 10 8.56 -6.05 -1.73
N ARG A 11 9.53 -5.68 -2.55
CA ARG A 11 10.60 -4.76 -2.16
C ARG A 11 10.48 -3.45 -2.92
N TYR A 12 10.96 -2.38 -2.31
CA TYR A 12 11.17 -1.12 -3.00
C TYR A 12 12.26 -1.28 -4.06
N THR A 13 12.05 -0.69 -5.24
CA THR A 13 12.92 -0.80 -6.40
C THR A 13 13.04 0.56 -7.11
N TRP A 14 13.94 0.62 -8.09
CA TRP A 14 14.03 1.76 -9.00
C TRP A 14 12.85 1.76 -9.96
N THR A 15 11.79 2.49 -9.60
CA THR A 15 10.64 2.78 -10.45
C THR A 15 10.78 4.17 -11.09
N ALA A 16 9.90 4.54 -12.03
CA ALA A 16 9.91 5.88 -12.63
C ALA A 16 9.83 7.02 -11.57
N PRO A 17 9.01 6.93 -10.52
CA PRO A 17 9.07 7.87 -9.40
C PRO A 17 10.42 7.92 -8.68
N ALA A 18 11.13 6.78 -8.54
CA ALA A 18 12.46 6.76 -7.94
C ALA A 18 13.50 7.48 -8.82
N TRP A 19 13.39 7.34 -10.14
CA TRP A 19 14.23 8.08 -11.09
C TRP A 19 13.93 9.58 -11.07
N LEU A 20 12.66 9.97 -10.96
CA LEU A 20 12.29 11.37 -10.79
C LEU A 20 12.89 11.95 -9.50
N ALA A 21 12.81 11.21 -8.39
CA ALA A 21 13.45 11.62 -7.14
C ALA A 21 14.97 11.78 -7.30
N LEU A 22 15.64 10.88 -8.03
CA LEU A 22 17.08 11.01 -8.31
C LEU A 22 17.40 12.25 -9.15
N ALA A 23 16.62 12.52 -10.20
CA ALA A 23 16.80 13.70 -11.04
C ALA A 23 16.62 15.00 -10.22
N LEU A 24 15.61 15.04 -9.35
CA LEU A 24 15.42 16.15 -8.42
C LEU A 24 16.60 16.28 -7.44
N ALA A 25 17.14 15.18 -6.92
CA ALA A 25 18.30 15.21 -6.04
C ALA A 25 19.53 15.83 -6.73
N VAL A 26 19.75 15.48 -8.00
CA VAL A 26 20.83 16.07 -8.81
C VAL A 26 20.59 17.55 -9.04
N LEU A 27 19.36 17.96 -9.38
CA LEU A 27 19.00 19.37 -9.56
C LEU A 27 19.21 20.19 -8.29
N ILE A 28 18.79 19.68 -7.13
CA ILE A 28 19.04 20.29 -5.82
C ILE A 28 20.55 20.41 -5.59
N GLY A 29 21.31 19.33 -5.77
CA GLY A 29 22.76 19.33 -5.57
C GLY A 29 23.51 20.32 -6.48
N VAL A 30 23.05 20.50 -7.72
CA VAL A 30 23.60 21.49 -8.67
C VAL A 30 23.26 22.93 -8.25
N GLY A 31 22.07 23.17 -7.68
CA GLY A 31 21.68 24.46 -7.13
C GLY A 31 22.54 24.92 -5.94
N PHE A 32 23.07 23.99 -5.16
CA PHE A 32 23.96 24.25 -4.03
C PHE A 32 25.45 24.37 -4.40
N VAL A 33 25.81 24.41 -5.70
CA VAL A 33 27.19 24.69 -6.12
C VAL A 33 27.54 26.14 -5.74
N PRO A 34 28.54 26.36 -4.85
CA PRO A 34 28.88 27.71 -4.40
C PRO A 34 29.24 28.62 -5.59
N GLY A 35 28.48 29.69 -5.76
CA GLY A 35 28.70 30.70 -6.82
C GLY A 35 27.63 30.76 -7.92
N ALA A 36 26.54 29.99 -7.82
CA ALA A 36 25.49 29.92 -8.84
C ALA A 36 24.13 30.56 -8.47
N GLU A 37 23.97 31.22 -7.32
CA GLU A 37 22.67 31.79 -6.92
C GLU A 37 22.43 33.20 -7.50
N PRO A 38 21.42 33.40 -8.38
CA PRO A 38 20.87 34.71 -8.61
C PRO A 38 20.00 35.14 -7.41
N PRO A 39 20.10 36.39 -6.93
CA PRO A 39 19.31 36.87 -5.81
C PRO A 39 17.82 36.93 -6.20
N GLY A 40 16.95 36.24 -5.46
CA GLY A 40 15.50 36.42 -5.52
C GLY A 40 14.64 35.20 -5.88
N ASN A 41 15.20 33.99 -5.99
CA ASN A 41 14.39 32.77 -6.16
C ASN A 41 14.16 32.09 -4.81
N ASP A 42 12.90 32.09 -4.38
CA ASP A 42 12.43 31.36 -3.21
C ASP A 42 12.78 29.87 -3.30
N HIS A 43 13.21 29.31 -2.16
CA HIS A 43 13.86 28.02 -1.97
C HIS A 43 13.05 26.78 -2.41
N ILE A 44 12.84 26.60 -3.71
CA ILE A 44 12.10 25.47 -4.28
C ILE A 44 12.78 24.13 -3.94
N GLU A 45 14.09 24.13 -3.74
CA GLU A 45 14.92 23.01 -3.31
C GLU A 45 14.55 22.48 -1.92
N LEU A 46 14.09 23.35 -1.01
CA LEU A 46 13.68 22.96 0.34
C LEU A 46 12.38 22.14 0.32
N ILE A 47 11.53 22.38 -0.67
CA ILE A 47 10.28 21.64 -0.88
C ILE A 47 10.56 20.21 -1.36
N PHE A 48 11.58 20.01 -2.19
CA PHE A 48 11.88 18.70 -2.79
C PHE A 48 12.85 17.84 -1.96
N THR A 49 13.65 18.44 -1.09
CA THR A 49 14.57 17.73 -0.18
C THR A 49 13.92 16.57 0.60
N PRO A 50 12.75 16.72 1.27
CA PRO A 50 12.12 15.60 1.96
C PRO A 50 11.74 14.47 1.00
N TYR A 51 11.30 14.76 -0.23
CA TYR A 51 10.98 13.70 -1.21
C TYR A 51 12.20 12.87 -1.57
N VAL A 52 13.33 13.52 -1.82
CA VAL A 52 14.61 12.87 -2.14
C VAL A 52 15.09 11.98 -0.99
N VAL A 53 15.10 12.50 0.24
CA VAL A 53 15.54 11.77 1.46
C VAL A 53 14.63 10.56 1.76
N LEU A 54 13.36 10.61 1.39
CA LEU A 54 12.43 9.50 1.59
C LEU A 54 12.57 8.40 0.53
N VAL A 55 12.67 8.79 -0.75
CA VAL A 55 12.57 7.86 -1.88
C VAL A 55 13.90 7.16 -2.16
N LEU A 56 15.02 7.90 -2.16
CA LEU A 56 16.32 7.33 -2.54
C LEU A 56 16.80 6.23 -1.60
N PRO A 57 16.80 6.40 -0.26
CA PRO A 57 17.28 5.34 0.63
C PRO A 57 16.40 4.10 0.59
N ALA A 58 15.07 4.27 0.47
CA ALA A 58 14.15 3.14 0.39
C ALA A 58 14.39 2.30 -0.88
N ALA A 59 14.56 2.97 -2.03
CA ALA A 59 14.85 2.31 -3.31
C ALA A 59 16.27 1.70 -3.35
N ALA A 60 17.27 2.43 -2.88
CA ALA A 60 18.67 1.98 -2.86
C ALA A 60 18.90 0.78 -1.93
N LEU A 61 18.30 0.81 -0.74
CA LEU A 61 18.42 -0.28 0.24
C LEU A 61 17.49 -1.47 -0.06
N ARG A 62 16.68 -1.40 -1.12
CA ARG A 62 15.69 -2.42 -1.50
C ARG A 62 14.87 -2.93 -0.32
N ARG A 63 14.44 -1.99 0.55
CA ARG A 63 13.70 -2.35 1.77
C ARG A 63 12.43 -3.13 1.44
N THR A 64 12.08 -4.08 2.29
CA THR A 64 10.86 -4.87 2.12
C THR A 64 9.65 -4.01 2.47
N ALA A 65 8.81 -3.76 1.47
CA ALA A 65 7.55 -3.03 1.62
C ALA A 65 6.46 -3.95 2.18
N VAL A 66 6.41 -5.19 1.70
CA VAL A 66 5.46 -6.21 2.16
C VAL A 66 6.14 -7.56 2.19
N HIS A 67 5.94 -8.29 3.27
CA HIS A 67 6.35 -9.69 3.41
C HIS A 67 5.10 -10.53 3.69
N ILE A 68 4.86 -11.53 2.86
CA ILE A 68 3.77 -12.50 3.01
C ILE A 68 4.40 -13.84 3.32
N GLY A 69 4.10 -14.34 4.52
CA GLY A 69 4.64 -15.60 5.01
C GLY A 69 3.57 -16.46 5.69
N PRO A 70 3.95 -17.62 6.23
CA PRO A 70 3.01 -18.57 6.81
C PRO A 70 2.28 -18.07 8.06
N ARG A 71 2.82 -17.05 8.74
CA ARG A 71 2.22 -16.48 9.95
C ARG A 71 1.30 -15.29 9.69
N GLY A 72 1.45 -14.61 8.55
CA GLY A 72 0.72 -13.39 8.26
C GLY A 72 1.41 -12.50 7.24
N ILE A 73 0.97 -11.24 7.21
CA ILE A 73 1.52 -10.18 6.38
C ILE A 73 2.26 -9.17 7.26
N THR A 74 3.50 -8.87 6.92
CA THR A 74 4.24 -7.74 7.48
C THR A 74 4.25 -6.60 6.49
N LEU A 75 3.69 -5.46 6.90
CA LEU A 75 3.70 -4.22 6.15
C LEU A 75 4.87 -3.35 6.61
N GLY A 76 5.92 -3.31 5.79
CA GLY A 76 7.14 -2.53 6.04
C GLY A 76 6.90 -1.02 6.02
N GLY A 77 7.89 -0.30 6.53
CA GLY A 77 7.93 1.17 6.52
C GLY A 77 8.82 1.69 5.40
N LEU A 78 8.31 2.64 4.61
CA LEU A 78 9.14 3.45 3.70
C LEU A 78 10.19 4.24 4.49
N LEU A 79 9.76 4.76 5.65
CA LEU A 79 10.54 5.56 6.57
C LEU A 79 11.26 4.71 7.63
N ILE A 80 12.49 5.11 7.98
CA ILE A 80 13.27 4.48 9.06
C ILE A 80 12.54 4.53 10.42
N PHE A 81 11.69 5.55 10.61
CA PHE A 81 10.95 5.77 11.87
C PHE A 81 9.59 5.07 11.93
N ARG A 82 9.07 4.57 10.79
CA ARG A 82 7.77 3.88 10.78
C ARG A 82 8.01 2.39 11.05
N ARG A 83 7.62 1.92 12.22
CA ARG A 83 7.77 0.51 12.60
C ARG A 83 7.00 -0.40 11.62
N PRO A 84 7.57 -1.53 11.20
CA PRO A 84 6.83 -2.55 10.47
C PRO A 84 5.60 -2.99 11.26
N GLU A 85 4.51 -3.19 10.55
CA GLU A 85 3.23 -3.61 11.12
C GLU A 85 2.97 -5.06 10.74
N PHE A 86 2.97 -5.95 11.72
CA PHE A 86 2.66 -7.36 11.51
C PHE A 86 1.18 -7.63 11.75
N LEU A 87 0.55 -8.28 10.76
CA LEU A 87 -0.85 -8.67 10.74
C LEU A 87 -0.92 -10.21 10.61
N PRO A 88 -1.31 -10.94 11.66
CA PRO A 88 -1.41 -12.39 11.59
C PRO A 88 -2.64 -12.82 10.79
N TRP A 89 -2.56 -13.96 10.09
CA TRP A 89 -3.65 -14.44 9.22
C TRP A 89 -5.04 -14.51 9.88
N PRO A 90 -5.20 -14.97 11.13
CA PRO A 90 -6.52 -15.05 11.77
C PRO A 90 -7.21 -13.68 11.95
N GLU A 91 -6.45 -12.59 11.94
CA GLU A 91 -6.99 -11.24 12.09
C GLU A 91 -7.33 -10.59 10.74
N ILE A 92 -6.70 -11.07 9.65
CA ILE A 92 -6.87 -10.52 8.30
C ILE A 92 -8.18 -11.05 7.71
N VAL A 93 -8.95 -10.13 7.15
CA VAL A 93 -10.23 -10.44 6.53
C VAL A 93 -10.15 -10.30 5.02
N SER A 94 -9.50 -9.23 4.55
CA SER A 94 -9.27 -9.05 3.12
C SER A 94 -7.95 -8.35 2.81
N VAL A 95 -7.45 -8.62 1.61
CA VAL A 95 -6.29 -7.98 0.99
C VAL A 95 -6.74 -7.39 -0.33
N THR A 96 -6.60 -6.08 -0.49
CA THR A 96 -6.98 -5.36 -1.70
C THR A 96 -5.75 -4.72 -2.30
N PHE A 97 -5.52 -4.93 -3.59
CA PHE A 97 -4.47 -4.21 -4.31
C PHE A 97 -5.05 -3.41 -5.47
N TRP A 98 -4.66 -2.14 -5.52
CA TRP A 98 -5.02 -1.17 -6.54
C TRP A 98 -3.77 -0.84 -7.32
N ASP A 99 -3.78 -1.04 -8.64
CA ASP A 99 -2.62 -0.73 -9.48
C ASP A 99 -2.46 0.79 -9.74
N GLY A 100 -3.51 1.58 -9.46
CA GLY A 100 -3.56 3.03 -9.64
C GLY A 100 -4.07 3.48 -11.02
N MET A 101 -4.42 2.55 -11.92
CA MET A 101 -4.76 2.84 -13.32
C MET A 101 -6.24 3.23 -13.55
N ARG A 102 -7.15 3.08 -12.57
CA ARG A 102 -8.59 3.37 -12.75
C ARG A 102 -9.18 4.28 -11.66
N GLY A 103 -9.61 5.47 -12.07
CA GLY A 103 -10.43 6.42 -11.31
C GLY A 103 -10.30 7.86 -11.85
N PRO A 104 -11.35 8.70 -11.80
CA PRO A 104 -11.24 10.11 -12.20
C PRO A 104 -10.43 10.88 -11.15
N GLY A 105 -9.19 11.27 -11.47
CA GLY A 105 -8.33 12.09 -10.60
C GLY A 105 -6.82 11.94 -10.87
N ARG A 106 -6.05 13.03 -10.75
CA ARG A 106 -4.68 13.17 -11.29
C ARG A 106 -3.53 12.48 -10.54
N PHE A 107 -3.74 11.82 -9.40
CA PHE A 107 -2.65 11.20 -8.62
C PHE A 107 -3.11 9.95 -7.86
N ARG A 108 -3.37 8.85 -8.57
CA ARG A 108 -3.54 7.53 -7.91
C ARG A 108 -2.25 6.74 -8.04
N HIS A 109 -1.64 6.47 -6.89
CA HIS A 109 -0.48 5.59 -6.79
C HIS A 109 -0.98 4.16 -6.53
N SER A 110 -0.19 3.16 -6.92
CA SER A 110 -0.51 1.79 -6.56
C SER A 110 -0.53 1.63 -5.04
N GLU A 111 -1.51 0.90 -4.50
CA GLU A 111 -1.72 0.73 -3.06
C GLU A 111 -2.11 -0.69 -2.71
N LEU A 112 -1.60 -1.19 -1.58
CA LEU A 112 -2.04 -2.42 -0.94
C LEU A 112 -2.74 -2.07 0.37
N GLU A 113 -4.01 -2.45 0.50
CA GLU A 113 -4.79 -2.33 1.71
C GLU A 113 -5.00 -3.73 2.31
N VAL A 114 -4.69 -3.87 3.60
CA VAL A 114 -5.01 -5.08 4.37
C VAL A 114 -6.04 -4.73 5.42
N ARG A 115 -7.22 -5.35 5.35
CA ARG A 115 -8.28 -5.18 6.33
C ARG A 115 -8.20 -6.25 7.40
N HIS A 116 -8.26 -5.83 8.66
CA HIS A 116 -8.13 -6.73 9.80
C HIS A 116 -9.04 -6.33 10.97
N ARG A 117 -9.34 -7.28 11.85
CA ARG A 117 -10.21 -7.08 13.03
C ARG A 117 -9.47 -6.57 14.27
N ARG A 118 -8.14 -6.52 14.23
CA ARG A 118 -7.30 -6.15 15.38
C ARG A 118 -7.71 -4.82 16.02
N GLY A 119 -8.10 -4.87 17.29
CA GLY A 119 -8.45 -3.69 18.08
C GLY A 119 -9.76 -3.01 17.68
N VAL A 120 -10.59 -3.64 16.85
CA VAL A 120 -11.90 -3.13 16.46
C VAL A 120 -12.97 -3.87 17.26
N PRO A 121 -13.86 -3.18 17.99
CA PRO A 121 -14.97 -3.81 18.66
C PRO A 121 -15.91 -4.49 17.64
N PRO A 122 -16.63 -5.55 18.04
CA PRO A 122 -17.56 -6.22 17.14
C PRO A 122 -18.57 -5.23 16.56
N PRO A 123 -18.93 -5.37 15.27
CA PRO A 123 -19.82 -4.43 14.60
C PRO A 123 -21.15 -4.35 15.34
N GLN A 124 -21.51 -3.15 15.76
CA GLN A 124 -22.80 -2.89 16.39
C GLN A 124 -23.88 -2.71 15.32
N PRO A 125 -25.14 -3.06 15.62
CA PRO A 125 -26.26 -2.78 14.73
C PRO A 125 -26.33 -1.29 14.37
N ALA A 126 -26.65 -0.98 13.11
CA ALA A 126 -26.84 0.40 12.67
C ALA A 126 -27.93 1.09 13.51
N THR A 127 -27.53 2.12 14.25
CA THR A 127 -28.42 2.88 15.15
C THR A 127 -29.25 3.94 14.41
N SER A 128 -28.77 4.43 13.26
CA SER A 128 -29.51 5.43 12.46
C SER A 128 -30.38 4.78 11.39
N PRO A 129 -31.54 5.38 11.03
CA PRO A 129 -32.39 4.92 9.92
C PRO A 129 -31.64 4.89 8.59
N ALA A 130 -30.86 5.93 8.28
CA ALA A 130 -30.10 6.02 7.02
C ALA A 130 -29.04 4.92 6.88
N LEU A 131 -28.37 4.53 7.98
CA LEU A 131 -27.42 3.42 7.97
C LEU A 131 -28.12 2.07 7.80
N ARG A 132 -29.33 1.90 8.35
CA ARG A 132 -30.14 0.69 8.14
C ARG A 132 -30.61 0.55 6.69
N GLU A 133 -30.98 1.65 6.05
CA GLU A 133 -31.33 1.65 4.62
C GLU A 133 -30.12 1.34 3.74
N LEU A 134 -28.96 1.93 4.04
CA LEU A 134 -27.72 1.62 3.34
C LEU A 134 -27.34 0.14 3.54
N ASP A 135 -27.49 -0.40 4.75
CA ASP A 135 -27.24 -1.80 5.06
C ASP A 135 -28.17 -2.74 4.26
N ALA A 136 -29.46 -2.41 4.18
CA ALA A 136 -30.43 -3.17 3.39
C ALA A 136 -30.15 -3.07 1.88
N TYR A 137 -29.70 -1.91 1.42
CA TYR A 137 -29.27 -1.72 0.04
C TYR A 137 -28.05 -2.59 -0.27
N LEU A 138 -27.01 -2.53 0.56
CA LEU A 138 -25.78 -3.31 0.38
C LEU A 138 -26.05 -4.81 0.49
N SER A 139 -26.92 -5.26 1.40
CA SER A 139 -27.26 -6.69 1.53
C SER A 139 -27.99 -7.26 0.31
N THR A 140 -28.60 -6.40 -0.50
CA THR A 140 -29.33 -6.80 -1.72
C THR A 140 -28.42 -6.76 -2.96
N HIS A 141 -27.38 -5.91 -2.95
CA HIS A 141 -26.56 -5.63 -4.14
C HIS A 141 -25.12 -6.14 -4.04
N VAL A 142 -24.69 -6.58 -2.85
CA VAL A 142 -23.32 -6.97 -2.57
C VAL A 142 -23.34 -8.30 -1.83
N ASP A 143 -22.36 -9.17 -2.15
CA ASP A 143 -22.18 -10.44 -1.44
C ASP A 143 -22.16 -10.18 0.08
N PRO A 144 -23.02 -10.85 0.88
CA PRO A 144 -23.03 -10.71 2.33
C PRO A 144 -21.65 -10.94 2.96
N ALA A 145 -20.86 -11.89 2.44
CA ALA A 145 -19.50 -12.14 2.91
C ALA A 145 -18.56 -10.97 2.60
N PHE A 146 -18.78 -10.25 1.50
CA PHE A 146 -18.07 -9.02 1.21
C PHE A 146 -18.46 -7.95 2.22
N VAL A 147 -19.75 -7.68 2.49
CA VAL A 147 -20.15 -6.63 3.45
C VAL A 147 -19.62 -6.91 4.87
N GLU A 148 -19.68 -8.16 5.32
CA GLU A 148 -19.10 -8.60 6.59
C GLU A 148 -17.58 -8.40 6.65
N SER A 149 -16.89 -8.50 5.51
CA SER A 149 -15.44 -8.29 5.46
C SER A 149 -15.01 -6.84 5.71
N PHE A 150 -15.92 -5.88 5.57
CA PHE A 150 -15.65 -4.46 5.77
C PHE A 150 -16.15 -3.95 7.13
N ARG A 151 -17.21 -4.54 7.69
CA ARG A 151 -17.74 -4.15 9.00
C ARG A 151 -16.83 -4.60 10.14
N GLY A 152 -16.58 -3.70 11.10
CA GLY A 152 -15.74 -4.03 12.26
C GLY A 152 -14.29 -4.36 11.87
N THR A 153 -13.80 -3.81 10.75
CA THR A 153 -12.40 -3.96 10.33
C THR A 153 -11.71 -2.61 10.24
N LYS A 154 -10.41 -2.62 10.43
CA LYS A 154 -9.50 -1.49 10.20
C LYS A 154 -8.67 -1.78 8.96
N GLY A 155 -8.51 -0.77 8.11
CA GLY A 155 -7.61 -0.84 6.95
C GLY A 155 -6.21 -0.37 7.33
N SER A 156 -5.20 -1.20 7.02
CA SER A 156 -3.80 -0.81 7.03
C SER A 156 -3.29 -0.76 5.60
N THR A 157 -3.09 0.46 5.11
CA THR A 157 -2.68 0.72 3.72
C THR A 157 -1.17 0.94 3.60
N ARG A 158 -0.60 0.48 2.49
CA ARG A 158 0.77 0.76 2.07
C ARG A 158 0.81 1.19 0.61
N SER A 159 1.50 2.31 0.36
CA SER A 159 1.81 2.73 -0.99
C SER A 159 2.81 1.77 -1.63
N MET A 160 2.51 1.40 -2.87
CA MET A 160 3.30 0.53 -3.74
C MET A 160 3.93 1.30 -4.90
N ALA A 161 3.92 2.64 -4.88
CA ALA A 161 4.46 3.51 -5.93
C ALA A 161 5.93 3.22 -6.31
N LEU A 162 6.70 2.70 -5.35
CA LEU A 162 8.12 2.36 -5.51
C LEU A 162 8.36 0.85 -5.62
N CYS A 163 7.30 0.07 -5.76
CA CYS A 163 7.36 -1.39 -5.81
C CYS A 163 6.94 -1.88 -7.20
N LYS A 164 7.57 -2.97 -7.65
CA LYS A 164 6.99 -3.79 -8.71
C LYS A 164 6.14 -4.87 -8.04
N VAL A 165 4.83 -4.81 -8.26
CA VAL A 165 3.88 -5.80 -7.73
C VAL A 165 3.40 -6.64 -8.89
N ASP A 166 3.56 -7.96 -8.78
CA ASP A 166 2.90 -8.93 -9.65
C ASP A 166 1.59 -9.33 -8.96
N PRO A 167 0.42 -8.90 -9.48
CA PRO A 167 -0.84 -9.16 -8.82
C PRO A 167 -1.17 -10.65 -8.78
N GLY A 168 -0.92 -11.40 -9.85
CA GLY A 168 -1.17 -12.85 -9.89
C GLY A 168 -0.26 -13.64 -8.94
N ARG A 169 0.97 -13.17 -8.67
CA ARG A 169 1.81 -13.75 -7.59
C ARG A 169 1.32 -13.37 -6.21
N LEU A 170 0.86 -12.14 -6.03
CA LEU A 170 0.28 -11.67 -4.76
C LEU A 170 -0.95 -12.51 -4.37
N GLU A 171 -1.90 -12.71 -5.29
CA GLU A 171 -3.07 -13.55 -5.05
C GLU A 171 -2.67 -14.98 -4.70
N ARG A 172 -1.81 -15.61 -5.51
CA ARG A 172 -1.35 -16.98 -5.24
C ARG A 172 -0.69 -17.12 -3.88
N ALA A 173 0.12 -16.14 -3.47
CA ALA A 173 0.76 -16.15 -2.16
C ALA A 173 -0.25 -16.04 -1.02
N VAL A 174 -1.24 -15.14 -1.12
CA VAL A 174 -2.29 -15.00 -0.10
C VAL A 174 -3.13 -16.29 -0.03
N ARG A 175 -3.56 -16.82 -1.17
CA ARG A 175 -4.35 -18.06 -1.23
C ARG A 175 -3.61 -19.28 -0.70
N ALA A 176 -2.29 -19.35 -0.90
CA ALA A 176 -1.48 -20.45 -0.40
C ALA A 176 -1.38 -20.47 1.14
N PHE A 177 -1.29 -19.32 1.79
CA PHE A 177 -1.14 -19.25 3.25
C PHE A 177 -2.45 -19.04 4.02
N ALA A 178 -3.45 -18.43 3.40
CA ALA A 178 -4.74 -18.12 4.01
C ALA A 178 -5.86 -18.13 2.96
N PRO A 179 -6.32 -19.31 2.50
CA PRO A 179 -7.35 -19.42 1.47
C PRO A 179 -8.67 -18.75 1.88
N GLN A 180 -8.93 -18.63 3.17
CA GLN A 180 -10.10 -17.95 3.75
C GLN A 180 -10.05 -16.41 3.65
N VAL A 181 -8.88 -15.82 3.38
CA VAL A 181 -8.75 -14.37 3.22
C VAL A 181 -9.25 -13.97 1.83
N HIS A 182 -10.11 -12.97 1.78
CA HIS A 182 -10.63 -12.46 0.51
C HIS A 182 -9.58 -11.59 -0.18
N VAL A 183 -9.40 -11.78 -1.49
CA VAL A 183 -8.49 -10.97 -2.31
C VAL A 183 -9.32 -10.16 -3.29
N PHE A 184 -9.14 -8.83 -3.29
CA PHE A 184 -9.91 -7.88 -4.11
C PHE A 184 -9.00 -6.97 -4.92
N GLY A 185 -9.57 -6.30 -5.93
CA GLY A 185 -8.89 -5.31 -6.76
C GLY A 185 -8.32 -5.91 -8.04
N ASP A 186 -7.26 -5.31 -8.59
CA ASP A 186 -6.66 -5.71 -9.87
C ASP A 186 -5.77 -6.96 -9.77
N VAL A 187 -6.06 -7.82 -8.78
CA VAL A 187 -5.24 -8.99 -8.42
C VAL A 187 -5.59 -10.23 -9.22
N GLY A 188 -6.82 -10.28 -9.77
CA GLY A 188 -7.37 -11.42 -10.51
C GLY A 188 -7.78 -11.10 -11.96
N ARG A 189 -7.24 -10.05 -12.58
CA ARG A 189 -7.43 -9.84 -14.03
C ARG A 189 -6.31 -10.55 -14.82
N PRO A 190 -6.66 -11.37 -15.82
CA PRO A 190 -5.68 -11.94 -16.75
C PRO A 190 -4.97 -10.87 -17.57
#